data_AF-A0AAV4EPQ2-F1
#
_entry.id   AF-A0AAV4EPQ2-F1
#
_cell.length_a   1.000
_cell.length_b   1.000
_cell.length_c   1.000
_cell.angle_alpha   90.00
_cell.angle_beta   90.00
_cell.angle_gamma   90.00
#
_symmetry.space_group_name_H-M   'P 1'
#
loop_
_entity.id
_entity.type
_entity.pdbx_description
1 polymer ?
#
loop_
_entity_poly.entity_id
_entity_poly.type
_entity_poly.pdbx_seq_one_letter_code
_entity_poly.pdbx_strand_id
1 'polypeptide(L)'
;MKIKRWETPAPHGIIATKGSVHTALNRATVDFILHDNKAKDFIKWLKTTKIPDETLFASINYNPQLNIPGTYNGSDLEAVTSYTRYKIWKTSERPCGSGQILRNICVLSTEDLERMGNSPFLIANKFFLHQDRVVIGCLEERLLNNTRDEVLGLKSFNTSRYENEDFVLNQVPLRMKDQPS
;
A
#
# COMPACT_ATOMS: atom_id res chain seq x y z
N MET A 1 -7.76 28.77 -6.28
CA MET A 1 -8.95 27.94 -6.59
C MET A 1 -8.69 26.53 -6.06
N LYS A 2 -9.34 26.10 -4.96
CA LYS A 2 -9.20 24.71 -4.47
C LYS A 2 -9.96 23.80 -5.43
N ILE A 3 -9.22 23.09 -6.25
CA ILE A 3 -9.78 22.06 -7.11
C ILE A 3 -10.36 20.95 -6.22
N LYS A 4 -11.66 20.67 -6.34
CA LYS A 4 -12.33 19.58 -5.63
C LYS A 4 -11.95 18.25 -6.29
N ARG A 5 -11.52 17.25 -5.51
CA ARG A 5 -11.09 15.93 -6.02
C ARG A 5 -12.26 15.11 -6.56
N TRP A 6 -13.39 15.18 -5.86
CA TRP A 6 -14.65 14.50 -6.18
C TRP A 6 -15.76 15.54 -6.30
N GLU A 7 -16.33 15.68 -7.49
CA GLU A 7 -17.33 16.72 -7.77
C GLU A 7 -18.73 16.27 -7.37
N THR A 8 -19.08 15.03 -7.67
CA THR A 8 -20.34 14.36 -7.31
C THR A 8 -20.13 13.26 -6.26
N PRO A 9 -21.16 12.81 -5.55
CA PRO A 9 -21.08 11.64 -4.70
C PRO A 9 -20.79 10.37 -5.52
N ALA A 10 -20.01 9.45 -4.96
CA ALA A 10 -19.81 8.14 -5.56
C ALA A 10 -21.08 7.27 -5.46
N PRO A 11 -21.32 6.36 -6.41
CA PRO A 11 -22.50 5.50 -6.42
C PRO A 11 -22.49 4.49 -5.26
N HIS A 12 -23.65 3.87 -5.02
CA HIS A 12 -23.82 2.75 -4.07
C HIS A 12 -23.47 3.09 -2.61
N GLY A 13 -23.49 4.37 -2.24
CA GLY A 13 -23.12 4.83 -0.90
C GLY A 13 -21.64 4.60 -0.57
N ILE A 14 -20.78 4.46 -1.60
CA ILE A 14 -19.33 4.35 -1.40
C ILE A 14 -18.80 5.72 -0.97
N ILE A 15 -18.05 5.75 0.12
CA ILE A 15 -17.33 6.94 0.56
C ILE A 15 -15.99 6.96 -0.17
N ALA A 16 -15.81 7.94 -1.05
CA ALA A 16 -14.55 8.12 -1.76
C ALA A 16 -13.45 8.60 -0.80
N THR A 17 -12.33 7.90 -0.80
CA THR A 17 -11.21 8.12 0.12
C THR A 17 -9.90 8.25 -0.63
N LYS A 18 -9.05 9.17 -0.18
CA LYS A 18 -7.68 9.32 -0.67
C LYS A 18 -6.80 8.25 -0.04
N GLY A 19 -5.96 7.60 -0.84
CA GLY A 19 -4.88 6.76 -0.33
C GLY A 19 -3.73 6.60 -1.31
N SER A 20 -2.91 5.57 -1.09
CA SER A 20 -1.76 5.23 -1.93
C SER A 20 -2.18 4.52 -3.21
N VAL A 21 -1.53 4.85 -4.33
CA VAL A 21 -1.65 4.11 -5.61
C VAL A 21 -1.05 2.71 -5.54
N HIS A 22 0.00 2.54 -4.72
CA HIS A 22 0.60 1.24 -4.49
C HIS A 22 -0.12 0.59 -3.32
N THR A 23 -0.69 -0.58 -3.57
CA THR A 23 -1.47 -1.33 -2.59
C THR A 23 -1.13 -2.82 -2.67
N ALA A 24 -1.40 -3.56 -1.59
CA ALA A 24 -1.41 -5.01 -1.57
C ALA A 24 -2.86 -5.44 -1.33
N LEU A 25 -3.38 -6.31 -2.20
CA LEU A 25 -4.79 -6.73 -2.18
C LEU A 25 -4.86 -8.25 -2.11
N ASN A 26 -5.84 -8.76 -1.36
CA ASN A 26 -6.17 -10.17 -1.40
C ASN A 26 -6.99 -10.51 -2.66
N ARG A 27 -7.13 -11.80 -2.95
CA ARG A 27 -7.84 -12.29 -4.13
C ARG A 27 -9.33 -11.93 -4.14
N ALA A 28 -9.98 -11.89 -2.97
CA ALA A 28 -11.40 -11.57 -2.86
C ALA A 28 -11.67 -10.10 -3.25
N THR A 29 -10.78 -9.18 -2.85
CA THR A 29 -10.86 -7.78 -3.26
C THR A 29 -10.67 -7.62 -4.76
N VAL A 30 -9.72 -8.34 -5.36
CA VAL A 30 -9.52 -8.33 -6.82
C VAL A 30 -10.77 -8.87 -7.53
N ASP A 31 -11.34 -9.98 -7.05
CA ASP A 31 -12.55 -10.58 -7.62
C ASP A 31 -13.74 -9.62 -7.58
N PHE A 32 -13.95 -8.95 -6.46
CA PHE A 32 -14.97 -7.90 -6.33
C PHE A 32 -14.77 -6.77 -7.34
N ILE A 33 -13.54 -6.25 -7.44
CA ILE A 33 -13.21 -5.14 -8.36
C ILE A 33 -13.51 -5.50 -9.82
N LEU A 34 -13.25 -6.74 -10.22
CA LEU A 34 -13.41 -7.19 -11.60
C LEU A 34 -14.87 -7.55 -11.93
N HIS A 35 -15.61 -8.13 -11.00
CA HIS A 35 -16.88 -8.79 -11.30
C HIS A 35 -18.12 -8.10 -10.74
N ASP A 36 -18.03 -7.43 -9.60
CA ASP A 36 -19.19 -6.82 -8.93
C ASP A 36 -19.68 -5.55 -9.65
N ASN A 37 -20.99 -5.39 -9.78
CA ASN A 37 -21.59 -4.24 -10.46
C ASN A 37 -21.34 -2.93 -9.70
N LYS A 38 -21.30 -2.96 -8.35
CA LYS A 38 -20.98 -1.78 -7.54
C LYS A 38 -19.57 -1.27 -7.84
N ALA A 39 -18.61 -2.20 -7.99
CA ALA A 39 -17.24 -1.86 -8.36
C ALA A 39 -17.15 -1.27 -9.77
N LYS A 40 -17.86 -1.87 -10.74
CA LYS A 40 -17.88 -1.38 -12.13
C LYS A 40 -18.48 0.03 -12.23
N ASP A 41 -19.58 0.27 -11.54
CA ASP A 41 -20.20 1.60 -11.47
C ASP A 41 -19.29 2.61 -10.79
N PHE A 42 -18.61 2.21 -9.71
CA PHE A 42 -17.62 3.05 -9.04
C PHE A 42 -16.43 3.39 -9.95
N ILE A 43 -15.88 2.42 -10.68
CA ILE A 43 -14.80 2.65 -11.66
C ILE A 43 -15.26 3.55 -12.79
N LYS A 44 -16.51 3.40 -13.26
CA LYS A 44 -17.10 4.30 -14.26
C LYS A 44 -17.19 5.73 -13.72
N TRP A 45 -17.61 5.90 -12.47
CA TRP A 45 -17.64 7.20 -11.80
C TRP A 45 -16.24 7.79 -11.62
N LEU A 46 -15.23 6.99 -11.27
CA LEU A 46 -13.85 7.45 -11.11
C LEU A 46 -13.28 8.11 -12.38
N LYS A 47 -13.74 7.72 -13.58
CA LYS A 47 -13.35 8.36 -14.85
C LYS A 47 -13.72 9.83 -14.93
N THR A 48 -14.66 10.30 -14.11
CA THR A 48 -15.06 11.72 -14.03
C THR A 48 -14.37 12.47 -12.88
N THR A 49 -13.43 11.84 -12.17
CA THR A 49 -12.77 12.40 -10.98
C THR A 49 -11.30 12.74 -11.24
N LYS A 50 -10.67 13.46 -10.31
CA LYS A 50 -9.24 13.78 -10.36
C LYS A 50 -8.42 12.77 -9.55
N ILE A 51 -7.34 12.27 -10.15
CA ILE A 51 -6.40 11.34 -9.52
C ILE A 51 -7.12 10.05 -9.06
N PRO A 52 -7.78 9.33 -9.99
CA PRO A 52 -8.59 8.15 -9.66
C PRO A 52 -7.76 6.99 -9.11
N ASP A 53 -6.48 6.92 -9.48
CA ASP A 53 -5.50 5.96 -8.99
C ASP A 53 -5.21 6.10 -7.49
N GLU A 54 -5.24 7.32 -6.94
CA GLU A 54 -5.17 7.57 -5.49
C GLU A 54 -6.53 7.46 -4.78
N THR A 55 -7.59 7.06 -5.49
CA THR A 55 -8.94 6.95 -4.93
C THR A 55 -9.44 5.51 -4.91
N LEU A 56 -9.23 4.74 -5.99
CA LEU A 56 -9.86 3.43 -6.20
C LEU A 56 -9.65 2.46 -5.03
N PHE A 57 -8.41 2.04 -4.79
CA PHE A 57 -8.13 0.98 -3.83
C PHE A 57 -8.42 1.39 -2.39
N ALA A 58 -8.12 2.64 -2.05
CA ALA A 58 -8.41 3.19 -0.73
C ALA A 58 -9.90 3.23 -0.44
N SER A 59 -10.71 3.63 -1.42
CA SER A 59 -12.17 3.64 -1.27
C SER A 59 -12.71 2.23 -1.14
N ILE A 60 -12.28 1.28 -1.97
CA ILE A 60 -12.72 -0.12 -1.85
C ILE A 60 -12.37 -0.69 -0.46
N ASN A 61 -11.18 -0.40 0.07
CA ASN A 61 -10.77 -0.86 1.39
C ASN A 61 -11.43 -0.11 2.57
N TYR A 62 -12.01 1.06 2.32
CA TYR A 62 -12.65 1.89 3.35
C TYR A 62 -14.16 1.64 3.50
N ASN A 63 -14.75 0.82 2.67
CA ASN A 63 -16.19 0.66 2.67
C ASN A 63 -16.55 -0.76 3.13
N PRO A 64 -16.50 -1.07 4.46
CA PRO A 64 -16.79 -2.40 4.98
C PRO A 64 -18.22 -2.87 4.68
N GLN A 65 -19.15 -1.94 4.42
CA GLN A 65 -20.50 -2.25 3.94
C GLN A 65 -20.54 -2.94 2.56
N LEU A 66 -19.42 -2.96 1.81
CA LEU A 66 -19.27 -3.77 0.61
C LEU A 66 -19.09 -5.26 0.94
N ASN A 67 -18.87 -5.63 2.21
CA ASN A 67 -18.71 -7.00 2.69
C ASN A 67 -17.62 -7.80 1.96
N ILE A 68 -16.57 -7.11 1.51
CA ILE A 68 -15.42 -7.75 0.86
C ILE A 68 -14.49 -8.29 1.97
N PRO A 69 -14.18 -9.60 1.97
CA PRO A 69 -13.22 -10.19 2.90
C PRO A 69 -11.90 -9.42 2.99
N GLY A 70 -11.44 -9.11 4.20
CA GLY A 70 -10.18 -8.41 4.47
C GLY A 70 -10.23 -6.88 4.33
N THR A 71 -11.42 -6.32 4.12
CA THR A 71 -11.63 -4.85 4.12
C THR A 71 -11.53 -4.32 5.54
N TYR A 72 -10.93 -3.15 5.72
CA TYR A 72 -10.82 -2.53 7.03
C TYR A 72 -12.20 -2.19 7.61
N ASN A 73 -12.42 -2.54 8.89
CA ASN A 73 -13.67 -2.32 9.62
C ASN A 73 -13.43 -1.64 10.99
N GLY A 74 -12.26 -1.04 11.20
CA GLY A 74 -11.98 -0.21 12.36
C GLY A 74 -12.49 1.22 12.18
N SER A 75 -12.30 2.04 13.22
CA SER A 75 -12.85 3.41 13.29
C SER A 75 -11.86 4.52 12.94
N ASP A 76 -10.55 4.25 12.90
CA ASP A 76 -9.52 5.27 12.70
C ASP A 76 -8.68 5.00 11.44
N LEU A 77 -9.07 5.67 10.35
CA LEU A 77 -8.44 5.49 9.05
C LEU A 77 -7.16 6.27 8.87
N GLU A 78 -7.04 7.39 9.58
CA GLU A 78 -5.85 8.20 9.50
C GLU A 78 -4.68 7.47 10.18
N ALA A 79 -4.98 6.55 11.12
CA ALA A 79 -4.01 5.66 11.73
C ALA A 79 -3.61 4.44 10.87
N VAL A 80 -4.36 4.08 9.82
CA VAL A 80 -4.05 2.90 9.00
C VAL A 80 -2.78 3.13 8.18
N THR A 81 -1.69 2.49 8.60
CA THR A 81 -0.40 2.57 7.91
C THR A 81 -0.34 1.56 6.75
N SER A 82 0.00 2.02 5.55
CA SER A 82 0.28 1.12 4.41
C SER A 82 1.76 0.76 4.36
N TYR A 83 2.10 -0.52 4.54
CA TYR A 83 3.47 -1.04 4.45
C TYR A 83 3.93 -1.37 3.03
N THR A 84 3.15 -1.04 2.01
CA THR A 84 3.41 -1.46 0.64
C THR A 84 4.62 -0.78 0.02
N ARG A 85 4.83 0.51 0.31
CA ARG A 85 5.88 1.31 -0.34
C ARG A 85 6.61 2.28 0.58
N TYR A 86 7.91 2.06 0.77
CA TYR A 86 8.82 3.05 1.35
C TYR A 86 9.03 4.18 0.35
N LYS A 87 8.78 5.42 0.80
CA LYS A 87 9.05 6.65 0.04
C LYS A 87 9.54 7.72 1.00
N ILE A 88 10.45 8.56 0.53
CA ILE A 88 10.79 9.82 1.19
C ILE A 88 10.22 10.94 0.32
N TRP A 89 9.18 11.61 0.83
CA TRP A 89 8.60 12.79 0.20
C TRP A 89 9.47 14.01 0.49
N LYS A 90 9.47 15.02 -0.40
CA LYS A 90 10.16 16.30 -0.19
C LYS A 90 9.79 16.97 1.15
N THR A 91 8.56 16.76 1.60
CA THR A 91 8.02 17.31 2.84
C THR A 91 8.32 16.45 4.07
N SER A 92 9.01 15.33 3.91
CA SER A 92 9.44 14.49 5.02
C SER A 92 10.61 15.15 5.73
N GLU A 93 10.66 14.99 7.05
CA GLU A 93 11.84 15.37 7.87
C GLU A 93 13.04 14.46 7.60
N ARG A 94 12.83 13.32 6.94
CA ARG A 94 13.91 12.38 6.60
C ARG A 94 14.74 12.94 5.45
N PRO A 95 16.08 12.94 5.58
CA PRO A 95 16.94 13.38 4.49
C PRO A 95 16.84 12.43 3.29
N CYS A 96 16.99 12.99 2.09
CA CYS A 96 17.12 12.21 0.87
C CYS A 96 18.61 11.94 0.63
N GLY A 97 19.06 10.69 0.75
CA GLY A 97 20.48 10.34 0.67
C GLY A 97 21.14 10.74 -0.65
N SER A 98 20.43 10.66 -1.77
CA SER A 98 21.00 11.11 -3.06
C SER A 98 21.08 12.62 -3.22
N GLY A 99 20.41 13.39 -2.35
CA GLY A 99 20.11 14.80 -2.55
C GLY A 99 19.13 15.11 -3.71
N GLN A 100 18.69 14.10 -4.46
CA GLN A 100 17.85 14.29 -5.65
C GLN A 100 16.38 14.02 -5.39
N ILE A 101 15.58 15.06 -5.55
CA ILE A 101 14.12 14.99 -5.46
C ILE A 101 13.53 15.25 -6.84
N LEU A 102 12.80 14.26 -7.36
CA LEU A 102 12.11 14.37 -8.63
C LEU A 102 10.61 14.18 -8.41
N ARG A 103 9.80 15.15 -8.85
CA ARG A 103 8.33 15.15 -8.64
C ARG A 103 7.95 14.91 -7.17
N ASN A 104 8.61 15.64 -6.26
CA ASN A 104 8.42 15.57 -4.80
C ASN A 104 8.78 14.25 -4.11
N ILE A 105 9.43 13.31 -4.80
CA ILE A 105 9.89 12.04 -4.24
C ILE A 105 11.41 11.94 -4.37
N CYS A 106 12.07 11.57 -3.27
CA CYS A 106 13.50 11.26 -3.23
C CYS A 106 13.85 10.11 -4.18
N VAL A 107 14.96 10.25 -4.89
CA VAL A 107 15.65 9.13 -5.54
C VAL A 107 16.53 8.48 -4.47
N LEU A 108 16.24 7.25 -4.10
CA LEU A 108 16.95 6.53 -3.05
C LEU A 108 18.36 6.12 -3.52
N SER A 109 19.29 6.07 -2.57
CA SER A 109 20.72 5.81 -2.79
C SER A 109 21.32 4.92 -1.70
N THR A 110 22.61 4.64 -1.80
CA THR A 110 23.40 3.86 -0.84
C THR A 110 23.31 4.46 0.57
N GLU A 111 23.27 5.79 0.69
CA GLU A 111 23.11 6.48 1.98
C GLU A 111 21.75 6.26 2.66
N ASP A 112 20.76 5.75 1.92
CA ASP A 112 19.43 5.42 2.46
C ASP A 112 19.33 3.95 2.93
N LEU A 113 20.33 3.10 2.66
CA LEU A 113 20.28 1.65 2.90
C LEU A 113 19.94 1.28 4.33
N GLU A 114 20.54 1.96 5.32
CA GLU A 114 20.29 1.67 6.73
C GLU A 114 18.82 1.96 7.09
N ARG A 115 18.34 3.17 6.81
CA ARG A 115 16.95 3.60 7.12
C ARG A 115 15.92 2.76 6.38
N MET A 116 16.14 2.54 5.09
CA MET A 116 15.27 1.73 4.24
C MET A 116 15.27 0.27 4.69
N GLY A 117 16.46 -0.26 4.99
CA GLY A 117 16.68 -1.62 5.42
C GLY A 117 16.07 -1.96 6.78
N ASN A 118 15.97 -0.98 7.67
CA ASN A 118 15.31 -1.12 8.98
C ASN A 118 13.83 -0.73 8.93
N SER A 119 13.31 -0.35 7.75
CA SER A 119 11.93 0.04 7.58
C SER A 119 11.01 -1.19 7.47
N PRO A 120 9.73 -1.08 7.86
CA PRO A 120 8.75 -2.16 7.75
C PRO A 120 8.10 -2.26 6.36
N PHE A 121 8.57 -1.48 5.40
CA PHE A 121 7.91 -1.44 4.10
C PHE A 121 8.43 -2.57 3.21
N LEU A 122 7.53 -3.16 2.43
CA LEU A 122 7.84 -4.32 1.60
C LEU A 122 8.67 -3.96 0.36
N ILE A 123 8.44 -2.78 -0.21
CA ILE A 123 9.10 -2.35 -1.45
C ILE A 123 9.49 -0.88 -1.35
N ALA A 124 10.64 -0.49 -1.88
CA ALA A 124 11.09 0.91 -1.87
C ALA A 124 10.87 1.64 -3.20
N ASN A 125 10.65 2.95 -3.16
CA ASN A 125 10.53 3.82 -4.33
C ASN A 125 11.23 5.17 -4.07
N LYS A 126 12.00 5.72 -5.01
CA LYS A 126 12.37 5.22 -6.36
C LYS A 126 13.88 5.13 -6.51
N PHE A 127 14.34 4.36 -7.49
CA PHE A 127 15.76 4.21 -7.81
C PHE A 127 16.00 4.58 -9.26
N PHE A 128 17.20 5.08 -9.55
CA PHE A 128 17.70 5.27 -10.91
C PHE A 128 19.12 4.74 -11.00
N LEU A 129 19.37 3.81 -11.93
CA LEU A 129 20.68 3.16 -12.07
C LEU A 129 21.83 4.13 -12.42
N HIS A 130 21.51 5.22 -13.11
CA HIS A 130 22.50 6.26 -13.42
C HIS A 130 22.82 7.15 -12.20
N GLN A 131 21.92 7.20 -11.22
CA GLN A 131 22.11 7.98 -10.01
C GLN A 131 22.96 7.22 -9.00
N ASP A 132 22.55 5.99 -8.70
CA ASP A 132 23.28 5.09 -7.82
C ASP A 132 22.87 3.66 -8.19
N ARG A 133 23.79 2.90 -8.77
CA ARG A 133 23.60 1.47 -9.07
C ARG A 133 24.04 0.58 -7.93
N VAL A 134 24.88 1.08 -7.03
CA VAL A 134 25.45 0.31 -5.92
C VAL A 134 24.34 -0.02 -4.92
N VAL A 135 23.43 0.91 -4.66
CA VAL A 135 22.25 0.68 -3.81
C VAL A 135 21.42 -0.52 -4.26
N ILE A 136 21.28 -0.74 -5.58
CA ILE A 136 20.54 -1.89 -6.12
C ILE A 136 21.31 -3.18 -5.84
N GLY A 137 22.61 -3.22 -6.12
CA GLY A 137 23.44 -4.40 -5.83
C GLY A 137 23.44 -4.78 -4.35
N CYS A 138 23.55 -3.80 -3.45
CA CYS A 138 23.48 -4.05 -2.00
C CYS A 138 22.12 -4.62 -1.56
N LEU A 139 21.02 -4.14 -2.15
CA LEU A 139 19.69 -4.66 -1.85
C LEU A 139 19.51 -6.09 -2.39
N GLU A 140 20.00 -6.38 -3.60
CA GLU A 140 19.98 -7.71 -4.20
C GLU A 140 20.78 -8.71 -3.36
N GLU A 141 22.01 -8.37 -2.98
CA GLU A 141 22.85 -9.20 -2.11
C GLU A 141 22.17 -9.45 -0.75
N ARG A 142 21.59 -8.41 -0.14
CA ARG A 142 20.87 -8.54 1.12
C ARG A 142 19.66 -9.46 1.00
N LEU A 143 18.88 -9.35 -0.09
CA LEU A 143 17.72 -10.22 -0.33
C LEU A 143 18.18 -11.66 -0.51
N LEU A 144 19.23 -11.90 -1.31
CA LEU A 144 19.82 -13.23 -1.51
C LEU A 144 20.27 -13.84 -0.19
N ASN A 145 21.03 -13.09 0.62
CA ASN A 145 21.53 -13.56 1.92
C ASN A 145 20.38 -13.84 2.89
N ASN A 146 19.37 -12.97 2.97
CA ASN A 146 18.19 -13.21 3.81
C ASN A 146 17.45 -14.48 3.42
N THR A 147 17.19 -14.68 2.12
CA THR A 147 16.50 -15.87 1.62
C THR A 147 17.32 -17.13 1.87
N ARG A 148 18.63 -17.09 1.62
CA ARG A 148 19.54 -18.20 1.93
C ARG A 148 19.49 -18.55 3.42
N ASP A 149 19.65 -17.57 4.29
CA ASP A 149 19.72 -17.78 5.73
C ASP A 149 18.37 -18.26 6.29
N GLU A 150 17.24 -17.83 5.71
CA GLU A 150 15.91 -18.36 6.03
C GLU A 150 15.77 -19.83 5.63
N VAL A 151 16.18 -20.21 4.42
CA VAL A 151 16.16 -21.61 3.95
C VAL A 151 17.08 -22.51 4.80
N LEU A 152 18.21 -21.97 5.29
CA LEU A 152 19.13 -22.68 6.17
C LEU A 152 18.68 -22.70 7.64
N GLY A 153 17.57 -22.03 8.00
CA GLY A 153 17.10 -21.93 9.38
C GLY A 153 17.98 -21.05 10.29
N LEU A 154 18.88 -20.25 9.72
CA LEU A 154 19.75 -19.31 10.43
C LEU A 154 19.01 -18.00 10.76
N LYS A 155 17.96 -17.69 10.00
CA LYS A 155 17.16 -16.48 10.15
C LYS A 155 15.67 -16.82 10.00
N SER A 156 14.82 -16.07 10.67
CA SER A 156 13.37 -16.13 10.48
C SER A 156 12.81 -14.72 10.30
N PHE A 157 11.68 -14.63 9.59
CA PHE A 157 10.96 -13.37 9.43
C PHE A 157 10.10 -13.11 10.67
N ASN A 158 10.36 -12.00 11.35
CA ASN A 158 9.54 -11.57 12.49
C ASN A 158 8.28 -10.86 11.97
N THR A 159 7.14 -11.54 12.11
CA THR A 159 5.82 -11.06 11.69
C THR A 159 5.12 -10.18 12.73
N SER A 160 5.60 -10.13 13.98
CA SER A 160 4.90 -9.50 15.10
C SER A 160 4.59 -8.02 14.85
N ARG A 161 5.43 -7.30 14.09
CA ARG A 161 5.13 -5.92 13.72
C ARG A 161 3.86 -5.81 12.88
N TYR A 162 3.63 -6.74 11.96
CA TYR A 162 2.51 -6.70 11.02
C TYR A 162 1.24 -7.32 11.61
N GLU A 163 1.38 -8.38 12.41
CA GLU A 163 0.25 -9.09 13.00
C GLU A 163 -0.56 -8.24 13.99
N ASN A 164 0.11 -7.30 14.66
CA ASN A 164 -0.49 -6.43 15.68
C ASN A 164 -1.03 -5.10 15.12
N GLU A 165 -1.06 -4.95 13.80
CA GLU A 165 -1.57 -3.74 13.17
C GLU A 165 -3.08 -3.66 13.25
N ASP A 166 -3.60 -2.45 13.46
CA ASP A 166 -5.04 -2.22 13.60
C ASP A 166 -5.83 -2.73 12.39
N PHE A 167 -5.31 -2.54 11.17
CA PHE A 167 -5.97 -3.01 9.96
C PHE A 167 -5.94 -4.54 9.77
N VAL A 168 -5.08 -5.25 10.51
CA VAL A 168 -5.06 -6.72 10.54
C VAL A 168 -6.05 -7.24 11.58
N LEU A 169 -6.15 -6.58 12.72
CA LEU A 169 -7.05 -6.96 13.81
C LEU A 169 -8.52 -6.59 13.50
N ASN A 170 -8.75 -5.47 12.81
CA ASN A 170 -10.07 -4.91 12.52
C ASN A 170 -10.41 -4.97 11.03
N GLN A 171 -10.74 -6.15 10.54
CA GLN A 171 -11.12 -6.38 9.14
C GLN A 171 -12.39 -7.23 9.02
N VAL A 172 -13.10 -7.07 7.90
CA VAL A 172 -14.21 -7.95 7.50
C VAL A 172 -13.67 -9.38 7.43
N PRO A 173 -14.25 -10.35 8.16
CA PRO A 173 -13.71 -11.70 8.23
C PRO A 173 -13.48 -12.33 6.87
N LEU A 174 -12.31 -12.97 6.72
CA LEU A 174 -12.01 -13.87 5.62
C LEU A 174 -12.85 -15.14 5.82
N ARG A 175 -14.14 -15.13 5.46
CA ARG A 175 -15.08 -16.23 5.76
C ARG A 175 -14.45 -17.62 5.54
N MET A 176 -14.44 -18.45 6.59
CA MET A 176 -14.50 -19.91 6.45
C MET A 176 -15.92 -20.23 5.94
N LYS A 177 -16.06 -20.49 4.64
CA LYS A 177 -17.29 -21.09 4.09
C LYS A 177 -17.19 -22.60 4.32
N ASP A 178 -17.57 -23.06 5.51
CA ASP A 178 -17.97 -24.45 5.78
C ASP A 178 -18.95 -24.46 6.97
N GLN A 179 -20.13 -23.88 6.78
CA GLN A 179 -21.32 -24.25 7.54
C GLN A 179 -22.49 -24.34 6.56
N PRO A 180 -23.04 -25.55 6.31
CA PRO A 180 -24.22 -25.69 5.48
C PRO A 180 -25.45 -25.17 6.22
N SER A 181 -26.34 -24.56 5.45
CA SER A 181 -27.72 -24.20 5.81
C SER A 181 -28.55 -25.40 6.25
#